data_AF-A0A353RG64-F1
#
_entry.id   AF-A0A353RG64-F1
#
_cell.length_a   1.000
_cell.length_b   1.000
_cell.length_c   1.000
_cell.angle_alpha   90.00
_cell.angle_beta   90.00
_cell.angle_gamma   90.00
#
_symmetry.space_group_name_H-M   'P 1'
#
loop_
_entity.id
_entity.type
_entity.pdbx_description
1 polymer ?
#
loop_
_entity_poly.entity_id
_entity_poly.type
_entity_poly.pdbx_seq_one_letter_code
_entity_poly.pdbx_strand_id
1 'polypeptide(L)'
;NRNGGAARDDGRAFAELLRELTLETVACEKTFRVVGGSAGGDELLRARRLGRLRERAGELGMEAGTFDARLRACGGDGAARSPDRPEWVAEGGGIDESAFCEAYRRGHGLRCISGAFYGPLGAVPDGKVKSEIQAELAPYFHSRLAARVNGLLEALRNCCYSEPPDPEPNVIHTANGELDIGAQGDFTFVTAFRFCLNRVAAEYRPDA
;
A
#
# COMPACT_ATOMS: atom_id res chain seq x y z
N ASN A 1 5.20 -4.82 34.93
CA ASN A 1 3.84 -4.41 35.32
C ASN A 1 3.57 -2.94 34.96
N ARG A 2 3.62 -2.56 33.67
CA ARG A 2 3.50 -1.14 33.20
C ARG A 2 2.53 -0.94 32.02
N ASN A 3 1.65 -1.89 31.71
CA ASN A 3 0.69 -1.78 30.59
C ASN A 3 -0.76 -1.49 31.00
N GLY A 4 -1.04 -1.26 32.28
CA GLY A 4 -2.41 -1.03 32.78
C GLY A 4 -2.92 0.41 32.72
N GLY A 5 -2.10 1.38 32.31
CA GLY A 5 -2.42 2.82 32.35
C GLY A 5 -3.16 3.32 31.10
N ALA A 6 -2.64 3.04 29.90
CA ALA A 6 -3.17 3.57 28.64
C ALA A 6 -4.60 3.05 28.33
N ALA A 7 -4.84 1.74 28.52
CA ALA A 7 -6.16 1.15 28.29
C ALA A 7 -7.25 1.66 29.25
N ARG A 8 -6.87 2.15 30.45
CA ARG A 8 -7.81 2.75 31.42
C ARG A 8 -8.20 4.17 31.04
N ASP A 9 -7.29 4.92 30.42
CA ASP A 9 -7.50 6.31 30.00
C ASP A 9 -8.38 6.39 28.74
N ASP A 10 -8.12 5.51 27.77
CA ASP A 10 -8.92 5.38 26.54
C ASP A 10 -10.40 5.07 26.80
N GLY A 11 -10.69 4.29 27.84
CA GLY A 11 -12.05 3.96 28.24
C GLY A 11 -12.81 5.14 28.85
N ARG A 12 -12.10 6.02 29.58
CA ARG A 12 -12.68 7.22 30.20
C ARG A 12 -12.96 8.30 29.15
N ALA A 13 -12.00 8.56 28.27
CA ALA A 13 -12.16 9.52 27.17
C ALA A 13 -13.34 9.17 26.26
N PHE A 14 -13.52 7.87 25.94
CA PHE A 14 -14.67 7.44 25.15
C PHE A 14 -16.01 7.60 25.89
N ALA A 15 -16.04 7.38 27.20
CA ALA A 15 -17.26 7.59 28.00
C ALA A 15 -17.64 9.07 28.12
N GLU A 16 -16.67 9.98 28.18
CA GLU A 16 -16.90 11.42 28.15
C GLU A 16 -17.43 11.86 26.78
N LEU A 17 -16.81 11.38 25.68
CA LEU A 17 -17.30 11.61 24.33
C LEU A 17 -18.79 11.23 24.19
N LEU A 18 -19.20 10.04 24.64
CA LEU A 18 -20.60 9.59 24.55
C LEU A 18 -21.61 10.55 25.22
N ARG A 19 -21.21 11.23 26.29
CA ARG A 19 -22.08 12.19 27.00
C ARG A 19 -22.26 13.49 26.23
N GLU A 20 -21.25 13.92 25.50
CA GLU A 20 -21.26 15.15 24.71
C GLU A 20 -21.95 14.99 23.37
N LEU A 21 -22.14 13.75 22.90
CA LEU A 21 -22.83 13.48 21.64
C LEU A 21 -24.31 13.84 21.71
N THR A 22 -24.75 14.48 20.64
CA THR A 22 -26.13 14.90 20.35
C THR A 22 -26.70 14.06 19.21
N LEU A 23 -28.02 14.16 18.97
CA LEU A 23 -28.68 13.40 17.90
C LEU A 23 -28.05 13.64 16.51
N GLU A 24 -27.55 14.85 16.27
CA GLU A 24 -26.90 15.23 15.01
C GLU A 24 -25.48 14.69 14.91
N THR A 25 -24.76 14.59 16.03
CA THR A 25 -23.33 14.25 16.07
C THR A 25 -23.06 12.78 16.35
N VAL A 26 -23.98 12.04 16.98
CA VAL A 26 -23.79 10.63 17.39
C VAL A 26 -23.56 9.67 16.22
N ALA A 27 -24.13 9.97 15.06
CA ALA A 27 -23.98 9.20 13.82
C ALA A 27 -23.38 10.04 12.69
N CYS A 28 -22.58 11.06 13.03
CA CYS A 28 -21.85 11.82 12.02
C CYS A 28 -20.52 11.15 11.69
N GLU A 29 -20.02 11.44 10.49
CA GLU A 29 -18.79 10.83 9.99
C GLU A 29 -17.58 11.06 10.91
N LYS A 30 -17.44 12.27 11.46
CA LYS A 30 -16.34 12.61 12.37
C LYS A 30 -16.33 11.70 13.61
N THR A 31 -17.51 11.43 14.18
CA THR A 31 -17.66 10.54 15.33
C THR A 31 -17.28 9.11 14.99
N PHE A 32 -17.69 8.60 13.82
CA PHE A 32 -17.28 7.27 13.35
C PHE A 32 -15.78 7.17 13.11
N ARG A 33 -15.13 8.22 12.57
CA ARG A 33 -13.68 8.25 12.38
C ARG A 33 -12.92 8.28 13.70
N VAL A 34 -13.35 9.08 14.67
CA VAL A 34 -12.74 9.13 16.01
C VAL A 34 -12.83 7.76 16.69
N VAL A 35 -14.00 7.14 16.65
CA VAL A 35 -14.21 5.82 17.27
C VAL A 35 -13.48 4.70 16.51
N GLY A 36 -13.44 4.77 15.18
CA GLY A 36 -12.75 3.80 14.32
C GLY A 36 -11.23 3.91 14.35
N GLY A 37 -10.68 5.13 14.46
CA GLY A 37 -9.24 5.41 14.49
C GLY A 37 -8.61 5.24 15.88
N SER A 38 -9.33 5.59 16.95
CA SER A 38 -8.84 5.43 18.33
C SER A 38 -8.75 3.96 18.78
N ALA A 39 -9.19 3.00 17.96
CA ALA A 39 -9.08 1.57 18.25
C ALA A 39 -7.71 0.95 17.89
N GLY A 40 -6.80 1.69 17.22
CA GLY A 40 -5.43 1.23 16.98
C GLY A 40 -5.30 -0.13 16.24
N GLY A 41 -6.32 -0.53 15.47
CA GLY A 41 -6.37 -1.83 14.80
C GLY A 41 -7.05 -2.96 15.59
N ASP A 42 -7.48 -2.73 16.83
CA ASP A 42 -8.25 -3.70 17.63
C ASP A 42 -9.72 -3.73 17.18
N GLU A 43 -10.06 -4.77 16.42
CA GLU A 43 -11.39 -4.99 15.85
C GLU A 43 -12.47 -5.21 16.93
N LEU A 44 -12.11 -5.86 18.04
CA LEU A 44 -13.04 -6.13 19.14
C LEU A 44 -13.37 -4.86 19.90
N LEU A 45 -12.36 -4.02 20.17
CA LEU A 45 -12.55 -2.72 20.79
C LEU A 45 -13.38 -1.79 19.90
N ARG A 46 -13.12 -1.79 18.59
CA ARG A 46 -13.90 -1.05 17.60
C ARG A 46 -15.36 -1.48 17.59
N ALA A 47 -15.64 -2.78 17.52
CA ALA A 47 -17.00 -3.31 17.53
C ALA A 47 -17.74 -2.93 18.83
N ARG A 48 -17.05 -3.02 19.97
CA ARG A 48 -17.61 -2.64 21.29
C ARG A 48 -17.97 -1.16 21.35
N ARG A 49 -17.09 -0.27 20.89
CA ARG A 49 -17.35 1.18 20.89
C ARG A 49 -18.46 1.57 19.92
N LEU A 50 -18.54 0.91 18.77
CA LEU A 50 -19.62 1.12 17.81
C LEU A 50 -20.98 0.67 18.37
N GLY A 51 -21.01 -0.44 19.10
CA GLY A 51 -22.20 -0.88 19.83
C GLY A 51 -22.70 0.16 20.84
N ARG A 52 -21.77 0.80 21.56
CA ARG A 52 -22.09 1.90 22.51
C ARG A 52 -22.61 3.16 21.82
N LEU A 53 -22.05 3.53 20.66
CA LEU A 53 -22.56 4.64 19.86
C LEU A 53 -23.99 4.36 19.38
N ARG A 54 -24.28 3.11 18.98
CA ARG A 54 -25.60 2.69 18.53
C ARG A 54 -26.63 2.78 19.67
N GLU A 55 -26.26 2.30 20.86
CA GLU A 55 -27.06 2.41 22.08
C GLU A 55 -27.38 3.89 22.38
N ARG A 56 -26.35 4.75 22.37
CA ARG A 56 -26.49 6.19 22.57
C ARG A 56 -27.36 6.88 21.51
N ALA A 57 -27.25 6.46 20.25
CA ALA A 57 -28.10 6.98 19.18
C ALA A 57 -29.58 6.65 19.44
N GLY A 58 -29.87 5.44 19.92
CA GLY A 58 -31.21 5.04 20.34
C GLY A 58 -31.74 5.87 21.51
N GLU A 59 -30.92 6.12 22.54
CA GLU A 59 -31.28 6.98 23.67
C GLU A 59 -31.63 8.42 23.24
N LEU A 60 -30.94 8.93 22.22
CA LEU A 60 -31.15 10.27 21.67
C LEU A 60 -32.37 10.34 20.73
N GLY A 61 -33.07 9.22 20.50
CA GLY A 61 -34.27 9.15 19.66
C GLY A 61 -33.97 8.94 18.17
N MET A 62 -32.80 8.41 17.80
CA MET A 62 -32.52 8.07 16.41
C MET A 62 -33.37 6.89 15.94
N GLU A 63 -33.97 7.04 14.76
CA GLU A 63 -34.77 6.00 14.12
C GLU A 63 -33.96 4.71 13.91
N ALA A 64 -34.63 3.57 14.10
CA ALA A 64 -34.04 2.25 13.93
C ALA A 64 -33.52 2.06 12.50
N GLY A 65 -32.24 1.70 12.37
CA GLY A 65 -31.59 1.47 11.08
C GLY A 65 -30.98 2.73 10.45
N THR A 66 -31.34 3.95 10.88
CA THR A 66 -30.70 5.20 10.40
C THR A 66 -29.23 5.25 10.81
N PHE A 67 -28.91 4.79 12.03
CA PHE A 67 -27.53 4.66 12.47
C PHE A 67 -26.73 3.71 11.58
N ASP A 68 -27.25 2.52 11.29
CA ASP A 68 -26.58 1.51 10.45
C ASP A 68 -26.51 1.95 8.98
N ALA A 69 -27.49 2.73 8.50
CA ALA A 69 -27.44 3.35 7.18
C ALA A 69 -26.34 4.41 7.09
N ARG A 70 -26.23 5.30 8.09
CA ARG A 70 -25.15 6.31 8.16
C ARG A 70 -23.79 5.68 8.38
N LEU A 71 -23.70 4.64 9.19
CA LEU A 71 -22.47 3.87 9.38
C LEU A 71 -22.04 3.19 8.08
N ARG A 72 -22.98 2.58 7.33
CA ARG A 72 -22.69 2.01 6.00
C ARG A 72 -22.27 3.09 5.01
N ALA A 73 -22.92 4.25 5.03
CA ALA A 73 -22.56 5.41 4.20
C ALA A 73 -21.27 6.13 4.67
N CYS A 74 -20.72 5.80 5.83
CA CYS A 74 -19.39 6.22 6.26
C CYS A 74 -18.34 5.10 6.05
N GLY A 75 -18.79 3.84 6.03
CA GLY A 75 -17.99 2.66 5.71
C GLY A 75 -17.80 2.44 4.20
N GLY A 76 -18.67 3.05 3.39
CA GLY A 76 -18.42 3.40 2.00
C GLY A 76 -18.24 4.91 1.89
N ASP A 77 -17.05 5.33 1.47
CA ASP A 77 -16.89 6.49 0.59
C ASP A 77 -17.30 7.85 1.16
N GLY A 78 -16.45 8.41 2.01
CA GLY A 78 -16.60 9.78 2.52
C GLY A 78 -15.31 10.45 2.99
N ALA A 79 -14.13 9.87 2.77
CA ALA A 79 -12.88 10.55 3.11
C ALA A 79 -12.59 11.67 2.09
N ALA A 80 -13.04 12.89 2.43
CA ALA A 80 -12.59 14.14 1.83
C ALA A 80 -11.08 14.07 1.53
N ARG A 81 -10.71 14.40 0.28
CA ARG A 81 -9.36 14.35 -0.29
C ARG A 81 -8.30 14.89 0.69
N SER A 82 -7.67 14.00 1.45
CA SER A 82 -6.43 14.34 2.16
C SER A 82 -5.36 14.57 1.10
N PRO A 83 -4.54 15.63 1.18
CA PRO A 83 -3.45 15.86 0.23
C PRO A 83 -2.43 14.70 0.18
N ASP A 84 -2.43 13.82 1.19
CA ASP A 84 -1.55 12.64 1.28
C ASP A 84 -2.15 11.37 0.66
N ARG A 85 -3.34 11.43 0.06
CA ARG A 85 -3.97 10.26 -0.57
C ARG A 85 -3.44 10.08 -2.00
N PRO A 86 -2.90 8.90 -2.37
CA PRO A 86 -2.46 8.64 -3.73
C PRO A 86 -3.62 8.71 -4.72
N GLU A 87 -3.34 9.22 -5.92
CA GLU A 87 -4.33 9.39 -7.00
C GLU A 87 -5.00 8.08 -7.41
N TRP A 88 -4.30 6.95 -7.23
CA TRP A 88 -4.81 5.61 -7.54
C TRP A 88 -5.83 5.07 -6.52
N VAL A 89 -6.04 5.76 -5.40
CA VAL A 89 -7.08 5.39 -4.43
C VAL A 89 -8.36 6.17 -4.74
N ALA A 90 -9.29 5.53 -5.44
CA ALA A 90 -10.56 6.15 -5.85
C ALA A 90 -11.40 6.62 -4.64
N GLU A 91 -12.15 7.71 -4.79
CA GLU A 91 -13.03 8.25 -3.74
C GLU A 91 -14.00 7.18 -3.18
N GLY A 92 -14.38 6.23 -4.04
CA GLY A 92 -15.23 5.07 -3.78
C GLY A 92 -14.60 3.84 -3.10
N GLY A 93 -13.44 3.98 -2.44
CA GLY A 93 -12.75 2.85 -1.81
C GLY A 93 -12.31 1.75 -2.81
N GLY A 94 -12.18 2.14 -4.07
CA GLY A 94 -11.66 1.35 -5.18
C GLY A 94 -10.19 1.64 -5.45
N ILE A 95 -9.59 0.82 -6.30
CA ILE A 95 -8.23 1.03 -6.81
C ILE A 95 -8.38 1.34 -8.30
N ASP A 96 -7.82 2.46 -8.74
CA ASP A 96 -7.56 2.70 -10.15
C ASP A 96 -6.29 1.91 -10.52
N GLU A 97 -6.49 0.77 -11.18
CA GLU A 97 -5.39 -0.14 -11.53
C GLU A 97 -4.38 0.53 -12.49
N SER A 98 -4.86 1.37 -13.41
CA SER A 98 -3.99 2.06 -14.37
C SER A 98 -3.10 3.07 -13.67
N ALA A 99 -3.70 3.92 -12.82
CA ALA A 99 -2.96 4.91 -12.05
C ALA A 99 -1.97 4.26 -11.05
N PHE A 100 -2.37 3.13 -10.43
CA PHE A 100 -1.48 2.36 -9.56
C PHE A 100 -0.28 1.81 -10.33
N CYS A 101 -0.53 1.14 -11.46
CA CYS A 101 0.52 0.56 -12.29
C CYS A 101 1.51 1.62 -12.81
N GLU A 102 1.02 2.79 -13.23
CA GLU A 102 1.89 3.89 -13.65
C GLU A 102 2.76 4.44 -12.52
N ALA A 103 2.16 4.66 -11.34
CA ALA A 103 2.88 5.13 -10.17
C ALA A 103 3.98 4.14 -9.75
N TYR A 104 3.63 2.85 -9.66
CA TYR A 104 4.53 1.78 -9.27
C TYR A 104 5.66 1.58 -10.29
N ARG A 105 5.35 1.57 -11.58
CA ARG A 105 6.35 1.47 -12.67
C ARG A 105 7.35 2.62 -12.61
N ARG A 106 6.90 3.85 -12.37
CA ARG A 106 7.76 5.04 -12.27
C ARG A 106 8.67 5.00 -11.03
N GLY A 107 8.17 4.49 -9.90
CA GLY A 107 8.96 4.42 -8.66
C GLY A 107 10.01 3.31 -8.67
N HIS A 108 9.71 2.15 -9.28
CA HIS A 108 10.52 0.94 -9.15
C HIS A 108 11.34 0.60 -10.41
N GLY A 109 11.03 1.22 -11.56
CA GLY A 109 11.71 0.89 -12.83
C GLY A 109 11.50 -0.56 -13.27
N LEU A 110 10.35 -1.14 -12.91
CA LEU A 110 10.06 -2.55 -13.11
C LEU A 110 9.69 -2.85 -14.58
N ARG A 111 10.23 -3.94 -15.11
CA ARG A 111 9.88 -4.52 -16.41
C ARG A 111 9.41 -5.96 -16.23
N CYS A 112 8.45 -6.38 -17.03
CA CYS A 112 7.97 -7.76 -17.11
C CYS A 112 8.42 -8.34 -18.46
N ILE A 113 9.28 -9.34 -18.42
CA ILE A 113 9.80 -10.01 -19.63
C ILE A 113 9.49 -11.50 -19.47
N SER A 114 8.77 -12.07 -20.43
CA SER A 114 8.37 -13.49 -20.41
C SER A 114 7.67 -13.92 -19.12
N GLY A 115 6.90 -13.01 -18.50
CA GLY A 115 6.15 -13.27 -17.27
C GLY A 115 6.95 -13.14 -15.97
N ALA A 116 8.25 -12.82 -16.03
CA ALA A 116 9.10 -12.56 -14.88
C ALA A 116 9.40 -11.07 -14.74
N PHE A 117 9.46 -10.59 -13.49
CA PHE A 117 9.78 -9.20 -13.20
C PHE A 117 11.28 -8.96 -13.05
N TYR A 118 11.72 -7.83 -13.58
CA TYR A 118 13.11 -7.37 -13.55
C TYR A 118 13.14 -5.89 -13.16
N GLY A 119 14.01 -5.54 -12.23
CA GLY A 119 14.38 -4.16 -11.92
C GLY A 119 15.80 -3.84 -12.38
N PRO A 120 16.33 -2.66 -12.05
CA PRO A 120 17.70 -2.26 -12.40
C PRO A 120 18.78 -3.22 -11.86
N LEU A 121 18.50 -3.85 -10.72
CA LEU A 121 19.40 -4.79 -10.04
C LEU A 121 19.20 -6.26 -10.47
N GLY A 122 18.36 -6.52 -11.47
CA GLY A 122 18.09 -7.87 -11.98
C GLY A 122 16.71 -8.40 -11.61
N ALA A 123 16.58 -9.73 -11.55
CA ALA A 123 15.29 -10.39 -11.34
C ALA A 123 14.67 -10.05 -9.97
N VAL A 124 13.38 -9.75 -9.98
CA VAL A 124 12.58 -9.45 -8.79
C VAL A 124 11.55 -10.57 -8.60
N PRO A 125 11.63 -11.35 -7.51
CA PRO A 125 10.65 -12.40 -7.25
C PRO A 125 9.25 -11.83 -7.04
N ASP A 126 8.21 -12.52 -7.54
CA ASP A 126 6.81 -12.15 -7.34
C ASP A 126 6.45 -11.93 -5.87
N GLY A 127 7.03 -12.72 -4.97
CA GLY A 127 6.81 -12.56 -3.52
C GLY A 127 7.25 -11.20 -2.99
N LYS A 128 8.35 -10.64 -3.53
CA LYS A 128 8.83 -9.30 -3.18
C LYS A 128 7.87 -8.23 -3.71
N VAL A 129 7.47 -8.34 -4.98
CA VAL A 129 6.49 -7.42 -5.60
C VAL A 129 5.17 -7.43 -4.82
N LYS A 130 4.64 -8.62 -4.49
CA LYS A 130 3.43 -8.76 -3.66
C LYS A 130 3.56 -8.10 -2.29
N SER A 131 4.71 -8.28 -1.63
CA SER A 131 4.97 -7.67 -0.33
C SER A 131 5.01 -6.14 -0.40
N GLU A 132 5.62 -5.58 -1.45
CA GLU A 132 5.69 -4.13 -1.67
C GLU A 132 4.29 -3.56 -1.95
N ILE A 133 3.53 -4.17 -2.87
CA ILE A 133 2.13 -3.78 -3.15
C ILE A 133 1.29 -3.85 -1.87
N GLN A 134 1.41 -4.92 -1.09
CA GLN A 134 0.66 -5.06 0.15
C GLN A 134 0.99 -3.95 1.15
N ALA A 135 2.26 -3.56 1.27
CA ALA A 135 2.69 -2.46 2.14
C ALA A 135 2.12 -1.11 1.68
N GLU A 136 2.04 -0.87 0.37
CA GLU A 136 1.42 0.35 -0.19
C GLU A 136 -0.10 0.38 -0.04
N LEU A 137 -0.77 -0.77 -0.10
CA LEU A 137 -2.23 -0.86 0.05
C LEU A 137 -2.68 -0.80 1.51
N ALA A 138 -1.90 -1.34 2.45
CA ALA A 138 -2.30 -1.52 3.85
C ALA A 138 -2.80 -0.25 4.56
N PRO A 139 -2.28 0.97 4.30
CA PRO A 139 -2.80 2.20 4.89
C PRO A 139 -4.22 2.56 4.46
N TYR A 140 -4.64 2.12 3.26
CA TYR A 140 -5.90 2.55 2.64
C TYR A 140 -6.94 1.42 2.64
N PHE A 141 -6.51 0.17 2.49
CA PHE A 141 -7.39 -0.99 2.34
C PHE A 141 -7.18 -1.96 3.50
N HIS A 142 -8.26 -2.22 4.22
CA HIS A 142 -8.23 -3.08 5.42
C HIS A 142 -8.92 -4.43 5.18
N SER A 143 -9.50 -4.65 3.99
CA SER A 143 -10.21 -5.87 3.63
C SER A 143 -9.82 -6.35 2.24
N ARG A 144 -9.85 -7.68 2.06
CA ARG A 144 -9.54 -8.37 0.79
C ARG A 144 -8.18 -8.00 0.19
N LEU A 145 -7.20 -7.63 1.03
CA LEU A 145 -5.86 -7.24 0.59
C LEU A 145 -5.21 -8.29 -0.31
N ALA A 146 -5.24 -9.57 0.08
CA ALA A 146 -4.64 -10.64 -0.74
C ALA A 146 -5.23 -10.73 -2.16
N ALA A 147 -6.55 -10.57 -2.30
CA ALA A 147 -7.21 -10.59 -3.60
C ALA A 147 -6.80 -9.38 -4.45
N ARG A 148 -6.76 -8.18 -3.82
CA ARG A 148 -6.32 -6.93 -4.47
C ARG A 148 -4.87 -7.01 -4.93
N VAL A 149 -3.98 -7.51 -4.08
CA VAL A 149 -2.55 -7.69 -4.39
C VAL A 149 -2.36 -8.63 -5.57
N ASN A 150 -3.06 -9.76 -5.61
CA ASN A 150 -2.96 -10.69 -6.74
C ASN A 150 -3.51 -10.08 -8.03
N GLY A 151 -4.64 -9.35 -7.98
CA GLY A 151 -5.18 -8.64 -9.15
C GLY A 151 -4.21 -7.60 -9.69
N LEU A 152 -3.64 -6.77 -8.81
CA LEU A 152 -2.65 -5.77 -9.18
C LEU A 152 -1.34 -6.36 -9.72
N LEU A 153 -0.91 -7.52 -9.22
CA LEU A 153 0.26 -8.20 -9.77
C LEU A 153 0.05 -8.57 -11.25
N GLU A 154 -1.11 -9.14 -11.58
CA GLU A 154 -1.44 -9.48 -12.97
C GLU A 154 -1.60 -8.21 -13.83
N ALA A 155 -2.21 -7.15 -13.30
CA ALA A 155 -2.27 -5.86 -13.98
C ALA A 155 -0.87 -5.30 -14.25
N LEU A 156 0.05 -5.38 -13.29
CA LEU A 156 1.44 -4.96 -13.43
C LEU A 156 2.19 -5.78 -14.48
N ARG A 157 1.94 -7.08 -14.61
CA ARG A 157 2.55 -7.90 -15.67
C ARG A 157 2.19 -7.37 -17.06
N ASN A 158 0.94 -6.95 -17.24
CA ASN A 158 0.47 -6.38 -18.50
C ASN A 158 1.03 -4.97 -18.71
N CYS A 159 0.95 -4.10 -17.70
CA CYS A 159 1.39 -2.69 -17.80
C CYS A 159 2.91 -2.54 -17.95
N CYS A 160 3.69 -3.44 -17.34
CA CYS A 160 5.15 -3.41 -17.39
C CYS A 160 5.72 -4.36 -18.45
N TYR A 161 4.88 -4.93 -19.32
CA TYR A 161 5.35 -5.82 -20.38
C TYR A 161 6.38 -5.12 -21.26
N SER A 162 7.49 -5.81 -21.48
CA SER A 162 8.57 -5.39 -22.36
C SER A 162 9.05 -6.61 -23.13
N GLU A 163 9.40 -6.41 -24.39
CA GLU A 163 10.16 -7.42 -25.12
C GLU A 163 11.53 -7.62 -24.46
N PRO A 164 12.09 -8.84 -24.54
CA PRO A 164 13.44 -9.09 -24.07
C PRO A 164 14.42 -8.20 -24.85
N PRO A 165 15.34 -7.49 -24.17
CA PRO A 165 16.33 -6.68 -24.86
C PRO A 165 17.27 -7.57 -25.68
N ASP A 166 17.84 -7.00 -26.74
CA ASP A 166 18.90 -7.66 -27.49
C ASP A 166 20.09 -7.95 -26.56
N PRO A 167 20.72 -9.13 -26.67
CA PRO A 167 21.89 -9.44 -25.87
C PRO A 167 23.05 -8.51 -26.25
N GLU A 168 23.72 -7.96 -25.25
CA GLU A 168 24.97 -7.20 -25.40
C GLU A 168 26.16 -8.16 -25.21
N PRO A 169 26.70 -8.79 -26.27
CA PRO A 169 27.72 -9.83 -26.13
C PRO A 169 29.05 -9.30 -25.57
N ASN A 170 29.26 -7.99 -25.70
CA ASN A 170 30.49 -7.32 -25.31
C ASN A 170 30.37 -6.63 -23.95
N VAL A 171 29.24 -6.74 -23.25
CA VAL A 171 29.03 -6.03 -21.97
C VAL A 171 28.79 -7.02 -20.84
N ILE A 172 29.61 -6.96 -19.80
CA ILE A 172 29.40 -7.70 -18.55
C ILE A 172 28.85 -6.74 -17.50
N HIS A 173 27.61 -6.98 -17.09
CA HIS A 173 26.95 -6.21 -16.02
C HIS A 173 27.36 -6.77 -14.64
N THR A 174 28.06 -5.98 -13.82
CA THR A 174 28.54 -6.36 -12.48
C THR A 174 27.68 -5.74 -11.38
N ALA A 175 27.97 -6.01 -10.12
CA ALA A 175 27.23 -5.42 -8.99
C ALA A 175 27.46 -3.90 -8.84
N ASN A 176 28.58 -3.39 -9.34
CA ASN A 176 29.01 -2.00 -9.18
C ASN A 176 29.15 -1.22 -10.50
N GLY A 177 28.84 -1.84 -11.64
CA GLY A 177 28.93 -1.17 -12.94
C GLY A 177 28.84 -2.14 -14.11
N GLU A 178 29.52 -1.79 -15.19
CA GLU A 178 29.54 -2.52 -16.46
C GLU A 178 30.97 -2.56 -17.00
N LEU A 179 31.37 -3.70 -17.54
CA LEU A 179 32.60 -3.86 -18.30
C LEU A 179 32.23 -3.94 -19.79
N ASP A 180 32.63 -2.94 -20.55
CA ASP A 180 32.50 -2.93 -22.01
C ASP A 180 33.79 -3.47 -22.64
N ILE A 181 33.69 -4.57 -23.37
CA ILE A 181 34.79 -5.29 -23.99
C ILE A 181 34.93 -4.81 -25.43
N GLY A 182 36.00 -4.08 -25.69
CA GLY A 182 36.37 -3.59 -27.01
C GLY A 182 36.74 -4.72 -27.97
N ALA A 183 36.72 -4.41 -29.27
CA ALA A 183 37.00 -5.37 -30.34
C ALA A 183 38.42 -5.96 -30.28
N GLN A 184 39.35 -5.32 -29.56
CA GLN A 184 40.74 -5.75 -29.42
C GLN A 184 40.99 -6.49 -28.09
N GLY A 185 39.94 -6.74 -27.29
CA GLY A 185 40.04 -7.37 -25.97
C GLY A 185 40.44 -6.41 -24.85
N ASP A 186 40.59 -5.12 -25.16
CA ASP A 186 40.59 -4.06 -24.17
C ASP A 186 39.22 -3.98 -23.49
N PHE A 187 39.15 -3.52 -22.25
CA PHE A 187 37.87 -3.32 -21.58
C PHE A 187 37.85 -1.98 -20.84
N THR A 188 36.67 -1.36 -20.82
CA THR A 188 36.41 -0.11 -20.10
C THR A 188 35.39 -0.39 -19.01
N PHE A 189 35.72 -0.03 -17.77
CA PHE A 189 34.76 -0.08 -16.68
C PHE A 189 33.96 1.22 -16.62
N VAL A 190 32.63 1.09 -16.64
CA VAL A 190 31.69 2.21 -16.54
C VAL A 190 30.86 2.02 -15.27
N THR A 191 30.85 3.04 -14.40
CA THR A 191 29.99 3.08 -13.21
C THR A 191 28.56 3.47 -13.60
N ALA A 192 27.92 2.64 -14.42
CA ALA A 192 26.55 2.81 -14.87
C ALA A 192 25.72 1.55 -14.59
N PHE A 193 24.41 1.75 -14.44
CA PHE A 193 23.43 0.68 -14.24
C PHE A 193 22.38 0.72 -15.33
N ARG A 194 22.67 0.10 -16.47
CA ARG A 194 21.68 -0.16 -17.51
C ARG A 194 20.88 -1.42 -17.17
N PHE A 195 19.70 -1.50 -17.79
CA PHE A 195 18.85 -2.67 -17.66
C PHE A 195 19.51 -3.87 -18.33
N CYS A 196 19.59 -5.00 -17.62
CA CYS A 196 20.15 -6.23 -18.14
C CYS A 196 19.44 -7.45 -17.52
N LEU A 197 19.38 -8.56 -18.26
CA LEU A 197 18.84 -9.81 -17.74
C LEU A 197 19.85 -10.57 -16.87
N ASN A 198 21.16 -10.40 -17.13
CA ASN A 198 22.23 -11.24 -16.57
C ASN A 198 23.23 -10.41 -15.74
N ARG A 199 22.75 -9.71 -14.70
CA ARG A 199 23.65 -9.01 -13.77
C ARG A 199 24.38 -10.01 -12.89
N VAL A 200 25.71 -9.96 -12.90
CA VAL A 200 26.55 -10.78 -12.03
C VAL A 200 26.55 -10.16 -10.64
N ALA A 201 26.29 -10.97 -9.61
CA ALA A 201 26.30 -10.57 -8.20
C ALA A 201 27.73 -10.45 -7.61
N ALA A 202 28.67 -9.90 -8.39
CA ALA A 202 30.05 -9.68 -7.99
C ALA A 202 30.47 -8.26 -8.35
N GLU A 203 31.24 -7.60 -7.48
CA GLU A 203 31.85 -6.32 -7.76
C GLU A 203 33.07 -6.50 -8.65
N TYR A 204 33.23 -5.62 -9.64
CA TYR A 204 34.48 -5.49 -10.35
C TYR A 204 35.50 -4.73 -9.49
N ARG A 205 36.68 -5.30 -9.32
CA ARG A 205 37.83 -4.69 -8.63
C ARG A 205 39.04 -4.80 -9.54
N PRO A 206 39.53 -3.69 -10.13
CA PRO A 206 40.68 -3.72 -11.04
C PRO A 206 41.99 -4.08 -10.33
N ASP A 207 42.02 -3.95 -9.01
CA ASP A 207 43.17 -4.04 -8.12
C ASP A 207 43.13 -5.24 -7.16
N ALA A 208 42.16 -6.15 -7.32
CA ALA A 208 42.00 -7.34 -6.48
C ALA A 208 43.08 -8.41 -6.71
#